data_AF-A0A1S1V3S7-F1
#
_entry.id   AF-A0A1S1V3S7-F1
#
_cell.length_a   1.000
_cell.length_b   1.000
_cell.length_c   1.000
_cell.angle_alpha   90.00
_cell.angle_beta   90.00
_cell.angle_gamma   90.00
#
_symmetry.space_group_name_H-M   'P 1'
#
loop_
_entity.id
_entity.type
_entity.pdbx_description
1 polymer ?
#
loop_
_entity_poly.entity_id
_entity_poly.type
_entity_poly.pdbx_seq_one_letter_code
_entity_poly.pdbx_strand_id
1 'polypeptide(L)'
;MAGYIFTLDSLDSLKSCIKKGCYSTNLSAPKNGLWMIHHEGTFADYCGMKPGDSVYFFIDRMIYGRGEMVDIEGDCKYMNYPRALWPSFPEFKNIKDEMLLDDESNLCNRCVCFFKPSPGFFENGIDMDDMLASNPQKIRMLRTLWKLSFIKVDEEEDQALRDAILKRNEASIGSSVDCFNHDSAFHESLSSKVSSRHSLSVKDVLFSCKDGSKLRHEMAIEVAVMDMLSRCKESIFGRWDYVSHQVAASPFKPIDYMDKMDVFGYRKIEGFGTISKYLTIEIKKDAAKKDVINQTMKYVDWINQEYAYGDYSMIEAFILASDFPEHVVKYRDEVCARNYMKGRRPAISETWTNLKLIKYKYNELTGMLDFEQL
;
A
#
# COMPACT_ATOMS: atom_id res chain seq x y z
N MET A 1 -12.01 3.93 -5.36
CA MET A 1 -10.56 4.10 -5.59
C MET A 1 -9.91 4.17 -4.23
N ALA A 2 -8.64 3.79 -4.08
CA ALA A 2 -7.97 3.95 -2.78
C ALA A 2 -7.56 5.41 -2.58
N GLY A 3 -7.16 5.76 -1.36
CA GLY A 3 -6.55 7.06 -1.06
C GLY A 3 -5.18 6.91 -0.40
N TYR A 4 -4.34 7.91 -0.57
CA TYR A 4 -3.03 8.02 0.08
C TYR A 4 -2.93 9.35 0.82
N ILE A 5 -2.61 9.29 2.11
CA ILE A 5 -2.41 10.48 2.94
C ILE A 5 -0.91 10.64 3.18
N PHE A 6 -0.30 11.63 2.53
CA PHE A 6 1.12 11.91 2.63
C PHE A 6 1.43 12.91 3.73
N THR A 7 2.31 12.52 4.64
CA THR A 7 2.88 13.41 5.66
C THR A 7 3.99 14.25 5.02
N LEU A 8 3.93 15.57 5.22
CA LEU A 8 5.00 16.49 4.84
C LEU A 8 5.53 17.23 6.07
N ASP A 9 6.73 17.78 5.92
CA ASP A 9 7.48 18.46 6.97
C ASP A 9 7.22 19.98 7.04
N SER A 10 6.69 20.58 5.96
CA SER A 10 6.45 22.01 5.89
C SER A 10 5.40 22.41 4.85
N LEU A 11 4.81 23.60 5.04
CA LEU A 11 3.91 24.21 4.07
C LEU A 11 4.60 24.54 2.74
N ASP A 12 5.91 24.76 2.72
CA ASP A 12 6.66 25.00 1.48
C ASP A 12 6.81 23.70 0.67
N SER A 13 7.05 22.57 1.36
CA SER A 13 7.00 21.24 0.75
C SER A 13 5.61 20.97 0.15
N LEU A 14 4.53 21.35 0.84
CA LEU A 14 3.15 21.25 0.32
C LEU A 14 2.99 22.00 -1.00
N LYS A 15 3.34 23.29 -0.99
CA LYS A 15 3.21 24.16 -2.15
C LYS A 15 4.04 23.64 -3.32
N SER A 16 5.26 23.18 -3.06
CA SER A 16 6.15 22.60 -4.08
C SER A 16 5.58 21.32 -4.68
N CYS A 17 5.11 20.39 -3.84
CA CYS A 17 4.48 19.15 -4.25
C CYS A 17 3.23 19.39 -5.11
N ILE A 18 2.32 20.26 -4.66
CA ILE A 18 1.09 20.58 -5.40
C ILE A 18 1.40 21.29 -6.71
N LYS A 19 2.31 22.28 -6.68
CA LYS A 19 2.72 23.02 -7.88
C LYS A 19 3.22 22.07 -8.96
N LYS A 20 4.12 21.15 -8.62
CA LYS A 20 4.66 20.16 -9.56
C LYS A 20 3.69 19.00 -9.84
N GLY A 21 2.71 18.76 -8.97
CA GLY A 21 1.88 17.56 -9.03
C GLY A 21 2.68 16.27 -8.84
N CYS A 22 3.65 16.28 -7.92
CA CYS A 22 4.46 15.10 -7.64
C CYS A 22 4.78 14.97 -6.15
N TYR A 23 4.89 13.73 -5.67
CA TYR A 23 5.34 13.42 -4.33
C TYR A 23 6.44 12.38 -4.37
N SER A 24 7.45 12.57 -3.52
CA SER A 24 8.49 11.58 -3.29
C SER A 24 8.89 11.59 -1.83
N THR A 25 8.96 10.42 -1.22
CA THR A 25 9.48 10.27 0.14
C THR A 25 10.98 10.51 0.18
N ASN A 26 11.43 11.39 1.07
CA ASN A 26 12.84 11.58 1.38
C ASN A 26 13.31 10.42 2.28
N LEU A 27 14.08 9.48 1.74
CA LEU A 27 14.57 8.32 2.48
C LEU A 27 15.90 8.59 3.15
N SER A 28 16.15 7.93 4.28
CA SER A 28 17.47 7.95 4.90
C SER A 28 18.47 7.11 4.09
N ALA A 29 19.75 7.36 4.31
CA ALA A 29 20.81 6.58 3.68
C ALA A 29 20.70 5.07 3.99
N PRO A 30 20.90 4.17 3.00
CA PRO A 30 21.09 2.77 3.29
C PRO A 30 22.30 2.58 4.21
N LYS A 31 22.24 1.60 5.11
CA LYS A 31 23.32 1.31 6.05
C LYS A 31 24.11 0.12 5.57
N ASN A 32 25.44 0.26 5.45
CA ASN A 32 26.34 -0.80 4.98
C ASN A 32 25.92 -1.40 3.62
N GLY A 33 25.41 -0.56 2.71
CA GLY A 33 24.93 -0.99 1.40
C GLY A 33 23.65 -1.82 1.44
N LEU A 34 22.85 -1.71 2.50
CA LEU A 34 21.59 -2.44 2.69
C LEU A 34 20.44 -1.50 3.00
N TRP A 35 19.26 -1.83 2.47
CA TRP A 35 18.01 -1.23 2.90
C TRP A 35 17.62 -1.71 4.30
N MET A 36 16.84 -0.89 4.97
CA MET A 36 16.29 -1.17 6.29
C MET A 36 14.81 -1.50 6.12
N ILE A 37 14.21 -2.18 7.09
CA ILE A 37 12.79 -2.59 7.05
C ILE A 37 11.85 -1.42 6.73
N HIS A 38 12.06 -0.22 7.29
CA HIS A 38 11.20 0.93 6.99
C HIS A 38 11.36 1.46 5.54
N HIS A 39 12.53 1.31 4.94
CA HIS A 39 12.74 1.62 3.52
C HIS A 39 11.95 0.64 2.64
N GLU A 40 12.05 -0.66 2.96
CA GLU A 40 11.31 -1.72 2.28
C GLU A 40 9.79 -1.49 2.36
N GLY A 41 9.27 -1.13 3.54
CA GLY A 41 7.85 -0.80 3.71
C GLY A 41 7.40 0.37 2.83
N THR A 42 8.23 1.42 2.73
CA THR A 42 7.94 2.53 1.82
C THR A 42 7.90 2.07 0.35
N PHE A 43 8.78 1.16 -0.06
CA PHE A 43 8.74 0.60 -1.40
C PHE A 43 7.48 -0.24 -1.65
N ALA A 44 7.02 -1.01 -0.65
CA ALA A 44 5.78 -1.76 -0.71
C ALA A 44 4.57 -0.84 -0.89
N ASP A 45 4.56 0.29 -0.19
CA ASP A 45 3.52 1.31 -0.33
C ASP A 45 3.45 1.87 -1.76
N TYR A 46 4.60 2.21 -2.35
CA TYR A 46 4.67 2.64 -3.75
C TYR A 46 4.16 1.55 -4.69
N CYS A 47 4.54 0.28 -4.49
CA CYS A 47 4.07 -0.82 -5.34
C CYS A 47 2.54 -0.89 -5.44
N GLY A 48 1.83 -0.57 -4.34
CA GLY A 48 0.38 -0.58 -4.28
C GLY A 48 -0.35 0.58 -4.97
N MET A 49 0.35 1.64 -5.41
CA MET A 49 -0.26 2.83 -6.01
C MET A 49 -0.71 2.58 -7.45
N LYS A 50 -1.89 3.07 -7.81
CA LYS A 50 -2.46 2.95 -9.16
C LYS A 50 -2.96 4.30 -9.67
N PRO A 51 -2.95 4.55 -11.00
CA PRO A 51 -3.65 5.69 -11.57
C PRO A 51 -5.11 5.74 -11.11
N GLY A 52 -5.59 6.94 -10.77
CA GLY A 52 -6.92 7.19 -10.21
C GLY A 52 -6.99 7.15 -8.68
N ASP A 53 -5.99 6.60 -7.97
CA ASP A 53 -5.97 6.67 -6.51
C ASP A 53 -5.90 8.13 -6.03
N SER A 54 -6.60 8.44 -4.93
CA SER A 54 -6.66 9.79 -4.37
C SER A 54 -5.38 10.15 -3.63
N VAL A 55 -5.05 11.44 -3.63
CA VAL A 55 -3.89 12.01 -2.94
C VAL A 55 -4.35 13.07 -1.94
N TYR A 56 -3.91 12.96 -0.70
CA TYR A 56 -4.15 13.92 0.38
C TYR A 56 -2.81 14.30 1.01
N PHE A 57 -2.70 15.53 1.52
CA PHE A 57 -1.51 15.97 2.25
C PHE A 57 -1.85 16.31 3.69
N PHE A 58 -1.06 15.78 4.62
CA PHE A 58 -1.19 15.96 6.05
C PHE A 58 0.03 16.69 6.62
N ILE A 59 -0.20 17.84 7.26
CA ILE A 59 0.85 18.69 7.86
C ILE A 59 0.28 19.38 9.08
N ASP A 60 1.00 19.37 10.20
CA ASP A 60 0.61 20.09 11.43
C ASP A 60 -0.85 19.86 11.82
N ARG A 61 -1.29 18.58 11.79
CA ARG A 61 -2.65 18.11 12.05
C ARG A 61 -3.71 18.47 11.00
N MET A 62 -3.34 19.15 9.92
CA MET A 62 -4.27 19.58 8.89
C MET A 62 -4.19 18.68 7.66
N ILE A 63 -5.33 18.33 7.08
CA ILE A 63 -5.43 17.66 5.78
C ILE A 63 -5.85 18.69 4.73
N TYR A 64 -5.06 18.83 3.66
CA TYR A 64 -5.27 19.80 2.60
C TYR A 64 -5.75 19.12 1.33
N GLY A 65 -7.02 19.38 0.96
CA GLY A 65 -7.57 19.09 -0.36
C GLY A 65 -7.47 17.65 -0.86
N ARG A 66 -7.70 17.47 -2.17
CA ARG A 66 -7.62 16.17 -2.83
C ARG A 66 -7.02 16.30 -4.23
N GLY A 67 -6.09 15.41 -4.52
CA GLY A 67 -5.58 15.12 -5.85
C GLY A 67 -5.95 13.70 -6.31
N GLU A 68 -5.54 13.38 -7.52
CA GLU A 68 -5.73 12.08 -8.16
C GLU A 68 -4.42 11.70 -8.85
N MET A 69 -3.92 10.49 -8.58
CA MET A 69 -2.73 9.95 -9.23
C MET A 69 -2.96 9.80 -10.72
N VAL A 70 -2.04 10.32 -11.53
CA VAL A 70 -2.18 10.37 -12.98
C VAL A 70 -1.21 9.40 -13.65
N ASP A 71 -1.66 8.78 -14.72
CA ASP A 71 -0.80 8.02 -15.62
C ASP A 71 0.07 8.99 -16.43
N ILE A 72 1.39 8.82 -16.34
CA ILE A 72 2.38 9.48 -17.18
C ILE A 72 3.18 8.38 -17.85
N GLU A 73 2.97 8.11 -19.14
CA GLU A 73 3.68 7.07 -19.91
C GLU A 73 3.52 5.62 -19.37
N GLY A 74 2.34 5.27 -18.86
CA GLY A 74 1.91 3.90 -18.56
C GLY A 74 1.84 3.51 -17.07
N ASP A 75 2.23 4.40 -16.16
CA ASP A 75 2.08 4.24 -14.71
C ASP A 75 2.02 5.63 -14.04
N CYS A 76 1.62 5.66 -12.77
CA CYS A 76 1.60 6.88 -11.94
C CYS A 76 2.84 7.03 -11.05
N LYS A 77 3.74 6.05 -11.06
CA LYS A 77 4.88 5.96 -10.15
C LYS A 77 6.11 5.38 -10.83
N TYR A 78 7.26 5.87 -10.40
CA TYR A 78 8.54 5.58 -11.02
C TYR A 78 9.66 5.55 -10.00
N MET A 79 10.74 4.84 -10.33
CA MET A 79 12.05 5.13 -9.76
C MET A 79 12.48 6.52 -10.23
N ASN A 80 12.99 7.34 -9.31
CA ASN A 80 13.44 8.71 -9.63
C ASN A 80 14.58 8.71 -10.66
N TYR A 81 15.39 7.66 -10.68
CA TYR A 81 16.44 7.45 -11.68
C TYR A 81 16.65 5.94 -11.87
N PRO A 82 17.29 5.51 -12.97
CA PRO A 82 17.54 4.09 -13.21
C PRO A 82 18.28 3.43 -12.04
N ARG A 83 17.76 2.28 -11.59
CA ARG A 83 18.26 1.53 -10.42
C ARG A 83 18.22 2.30 -9.10
N ALA A 84 17.31 3.28 -8.94
CA ALA A 84 17.15 3.96 -7.66
C ALA A 84 16.80 3.00 -6.51
N LEU A 85 16.28 1.80 -6.76
CA LEU A 85 16.06 0.83 -5.68
C LEU A 85 17.29 0.02 -5.28
N TRP A 86 18.46 0.23 -5.91
CA TRP A 86 19.72 -0.32 -5.45
C TRP A 86 20.22 0.43 -4.20
N PRO A 87 20.67 -0.24 -3.12
CA PRO A 87 21.04 0.40 -1.85
C PRO A 87 22.41 1.11 -1.89
N SER A 88 22.59 2.03 -2.83
CA SER A 88 23.75 2.94 -2.88
C SER A 88 23.36 4.34 -3.34
N PHE A 89 24.25 5.31 -3.13
CA PHE A 89 24.12 6.64 -3.69
C PHE A 89 25.05 6.83 -4.89
N PRO A 90 24.51 7.10 -6.08
CA PRO A 90 25.31 7.61 -7.18
C PRO A 90 25.70 9.08 -6.92
N GLU A 91 26.75 9.54 -7.58
CA GLU A 91 27.07 10.98 -7.61
C GLU A 91 26.07 11.70 -8.52
N PHE A 92 25.52 12.85 -8.07
CA PHE A 92 24.50 13.62 -8.80
C PHE A 92 24.90 13.93 -10.25
N LYS A 93 26.13 14.41 -10.45
CA LYS A 93 26.66 14.75 -11.78
C LYS A 93 26.59 13.60 -12.81
N ASN A 94 26.57 12.34 -12.34
CA ASN A 94 26.54 11.16 -13.21
C ASN A 94 25.12 10.74 -13.59
N ILE A 95 24.09 11.20 -12.87
CA ILE A 95 22.71 10.74 -13.05
C ILE A 95 21.69 11.87 -13.28
N LYS A 96 22.06 13.15 -13.13
CA LYS A 96 21.16 14.31 -13.25
C LYS A 96 20.25 14.28 -14.49
N ASP A 97 20.81 13.94 -15.65
CA ASP A 97 20.10 13.92 -16.93
C ASP A 97 19.09 12.76 -17.01
N GLU A 98 19.23 11.78 -16.10
CA GLU A 98 18.35 10.62 -15.94
C GLU A 98 17.43 10.74 -14.71
N MET A 99 17.53 11.80 -13.90
CA MET A 99 16.67 11.98 -12.72
C MET A 99 15.34 12.65 -13.09
N LEU A 100 14.20 12.05 -12.73
CA LEU A 100 12.88 12.68 -12.91
C LEU A 100 12.75 13.94 -12.04
N LEU A 101 13.30 13.91 -10.83
CA LEU A 101 13.43 15.04 -9.92
C LEU A 101 14.87 15.57 -9.97
N ASP A 102 15.24 16.25 -11.05
CA ASP A 102 16.59 16.73 -11.35
C ASP A 102 17.07 17.87 -10.41
N ASP A 103 17.39 17.50 -9.18
CA ASP A 103 17.98 18.35 -8.14
C ASP A 103 18.83 17.46 -7.22
N GLU A 104 20.01 17.94 -6.81
CA GLU A 104 20.93 17.19 -5.95
C GLU A 104 20.29 16.85 -4.59
N SER A 105 19.40 17.69 -4.08
CA SER A 105 18.64 17.42 -2.85
C SER A 105 17.72 16.20 -2.97
N ASN A 106 17.38 15.78 -4.20
CA ASN A 106 16.50 14.64 -4.47
C ASN A 106 17.25 13.30 -4.68
N LEU A 107 18.55 13.20 -4.35
CA LEU A 107 19.27 11.92 -4.44
C LEU A 107 18.68 10.84 -3.51
N CYS A 108 18.12 11.25 -2.38
CA CYS A 108 17.44 10.40 -1.39
C CYS A 108 16.00 10.04 -1.78
N ASN A 109 15.43 10.74 -2.76
CA ASN A 109 14.12 10.47 -3.32
C ASN A 109 14.24 9.32 -4.33
N ARG A 110 13.94 8.10 -3.89
CA ARG A 110 14.16 6.87 -4.69
C ARG A 110 12.98 6.53 -5.58
N CYS A 111 11.76 6.79 -5.11
CA CYS A 111 10.52 6.60 -5.83
C CYS A 111 9.75 7.92 -5.90
N VAL A 112 9.05 8.17 -7.00
CA VAL A 112 8.20 9.35 -7.20
C VAL A 112 6.84 8.90 -7.71
N CYS A 113 5.77 9.55 -7.27
CA CYS A 113 4.44 9.40 -7.85
C CYS A 113 3.92 10.76 -8.34
N PHE A 114 3.07 10.73 -9.36
CA PHE A 114 2.53 11.91 -10.02
C PHE A 114 1.03 12.00 -9.85
N PHE A 115 0.53 13.21 -9.63
CA PHE A 115 -0.88 13.47 -9.38
C PHE A 115 -1.28 14.86 -9.90
N LYS A 116 -2.56 15.03 -10.17
CA LYS A 116 -3.17 16.34 -10.47
C LYS A 116 -4.20 16.69 -9.39
N PRO A 117 -4.52 17.97 -9.16
CA PRO A 117 -5.64 18.35 -8.30
C PRO A 117 -6.97 17.76 -8.80
N SER A 118 -7.81 17.24 -7.89
CA SER A 118 -9.10 16.60 -8.21
C SER A 118 -10.02 16.61 -6.97
N PRO A 119 -10.90 17.63 -6.80
CA PRO A 119 -11.09 18.82 -7.64
C PRO A 119 -10.09 19.95 -7.36
N GLY A 120 -9.28 19.86 -6.30
CA GLY A 120 -8.41 20.96 -5.89
C GLY A 120 -7.68 20.67 -4.59
N PHE A 121 -6.56 21.36 -4.40
CA PHE A 121 -5.94 21.50 -3.09
C PHE A 121 -6.29 22.86 -2.51
N PHE A 122 -6.88 22.89 -1.31
CA PHE A 122 -7.43 24.10 -0.70
C PHE A 122 -6.56 24.59 0.44
N GLU A 123 -6.41 25.91 0.59
CA GLU A 123 -5.66 26.54 1.68
C GLU A 123 -6.38 26.39 3.03
N ASN A 124 -7.72 26.32 3.02
CA ASN A 124 -8.52 26.00 4.19
C ASN A 124 -8.58 24.47 4.41
N GLY A 125 -7.48 23.95 4.96
CA GLY A 125 -7.40 22.55 5.41
C GLY A 125 -8.40 22.21 6.51
N ILE A 126 -8.52 20.92 6.82
CA ILE A 126 -9.35 20.40 7.91
C ILE A 126 -8.47 19.78 9.00
N ASP A 127 -8.71 20.14 10.27
CA ASP A 127 -7.99 19.54 11.40
C ASP A 127 -8.32 18.04 11.51
N MET A 128 -7.34 17.26 11.96
CA MET A 128 -7.44 15.81 12.08
C MET A 128 -8.58 15.38 12.98
N ASP A 129 -8.85 16.09 14.07
CA ASP A 129 -9.94 15.76 14.98
C ASP A 129 -11.30 16.03 14.32
N ASP A 130 -11.43 17.14 13.60
CA ASP A 130 -12.62 17.46 12.79
C ASP A 130 -12.83 16.38 11.70
N MET A 131 -11.75 15.94 11.05
CA MET A 131 -11.81 14.87 10.07
C MET A 131 -12.30 13.57 10.71
N LEU A 132 -11.67 13.12 11.80
CA LEU A 132 -12.04 11.91 12.52
C LEU A 132 -13.47 11.95 13.07
N ALA A 133 -13.96 13.13 13.45
CA ALA A 133 -15.32 13.35 13.93
C ALA A 133 -16.36 13.37 12.80
N SER A 134 -15.97 13.68 11.56
CA SER A 134 -16.89 13.80 10.41
C SER A 134 -17.56 12.47 10.05
N ASN A 135 -16.83 11.36 10.16
CA ASN A 135 -17.38 10.02 9.97
C ASN A 135 -16.58 8.95 10.75
N PRO A 136 -16.79 8.84 12.06
CA PRO A 136 -15.92 8.04 12.93
C PRO A 136 -15.86 6.55 12.59
N GLN A 137 -16.94 6.00 11.99
CA GLN A 137 -17.06 4.58 11.66
C GLN A 137 -16.28 4.20 10.38
N LYS A 138 -16.18 5.13 9.43
CA LYS A 138 -15.48 4.92 8.15
C LYS A 138 -14.00 5.25 8.23
N ILE A 139 -13.62 6.18 9.11
CA ILE A 139 -12.22 6.62 9.22
C ILE A 139 -11.48 5.73 10.20
N ARG A 140 -10.74 4.75 9.67
CA ARG A 140 -10.03 3.71 10.43
C ARG A 140 -8.53 3.91 10.35
N MET A 141 -7.97 3.98 9.15
CA MET A 141 -6.53 4.03 8.90
C MET A 141 -5.92 5.38 9.27
N LEU A 142 -6.61 6.50 9.08
CA LEU A 142 -6.10 7.81 9.52
C LEU A 142 -5.72 7.82 11.01
N ARG A 143 -6.42 7.05 11.85
CA ARG A 143 -6.12 6.93 13.29
C ARG A 143 -4.77 6.30 13.59
N THR A 144 -4.19 5.60 12.62
CA THR A 144 -2.91 4.89 12.75
C THR A 144 -1.77 5.59 12.01
N LEU A 145 -2.03 6.77 11.42
CA LEU A 145 -1.01 7.63 10.82
C LEU A 145 -0.08 8.21 11.91
N TRP A 146 0.97 7.46 12.24
CA TRP A 146 1.93 7.84 13.28
C TRP A 146 3.35 7.46 12.88
N LYS A 147 4.22 8.48 12.74
CA LYS A 147 5.62 8.33 12.30
C LYS A 147 5.78 7.61 10.95
N LEU A 148 4.80 7.79 10.06
CA LEU A 148 4.81 7.27 8.69
C LEU A 148 4.91 8.41 7.70
N SER A 149 5.65 8.19 6.62
CA SER A 149 5.71 9.11 5.48
C SER A 149 4.36 9.22 4.80
N PHE A 150 3.59 8.12 4.76
CA PHE A 150 2.21 8.12 4.30
C PHE A 150 1.47 6.84 4.71
N ILE A 151 0.16 6.84 4.54
CA ILE A 151 -0.71 5.68 4.77
C ILE A 151 -1.72 5.54 3.65
N LYS A 152 -2.05 4.30 3.30
CA LYS A 152 -3.10 3.97 2.33
C LYS A 152 -4.44 3.77 3.06
N VAL A 153 -5.50 4.30 2.47
CA VAL A 153 -6.88 4.14 2.92
C VAL A 153 -7.71 3.46 1.84
N ASP A 154 -8.75 2.72 2.23
CA ASP A 154 -9.65 2.07 1.28
C ASP A 154 -10.64 3.06 0.64
N GLU A 155 -11.52 2.54 -0.21
CA GLU A 155 -12.51 3.37 -0.92
C GLU A 155 -13.58 3.99 -0.02
N GLU A 156 -13.93 3.33 1.08
CA GLU A 156 -14.93 3.86 2.00
C GLU A 156 -14.37 5.01 2.83
N GLU A 157 -13.13 4.87 3.31
CA GLU A 157 -12.41 5.93 4.01
C GLU A 157 -12.02 7.07 3.06
N ASP A 158 -11.58 6.77 1.82
CA ASP A 158 -11.32 7.78 0.78
C ASP A 158 -12.55 8.66 0.52
N GLN A 159 -13.73 8.05 0.37
CA GLN A 159 -14.96 8.80 0.16
C GLN A 159 -15.30 9.68 1.37
N ALA A 160 -15.09 9.20 2.60
CA ALA A 160 -15.32 9.99 3.81
C ALA A 160 -14.38 11.20 3.91
N LEU A 161 -13.09 11.02 3.60
CA LEU A 161 -12.10 12.12 3.55
C LEU A 161 -12.52 13.17 2.52
N ARG A 162 -12.88 12.71 1.31
CA ARG A 162 -13.35 13.57 0.22
C ARG A 162 -14.57 14.38 0.64
N ASP A 163 -15.60 13.75 1.18
CA ASP A 163 -16.85 14.43 1.56
C ASP A 163 -16.61 15.53 2.59
N ALA A 164 -15.77 15.26 3.60
CA ALA A 164 -15.43 16.23 4.64
C ALA A 164 -14.67 17.44 4.07
N ILE A 165 -13.68 17.21 3.21
CA ILE A 165 -12.87 18.27 2.59
C ILE A 165 -13.72 19.14 1.65
N LEU A 166 -14.54 18.52 0.81
CA LEU A 166 -15.38 19.25 -0.16
C LEU A 166 -16.44 20.07 0.54
N LYS A 167 -17.08 19.54 1.58
CA LYS A 167 -18.08 20.28 2.36
C LYS A 167 -17.49 21.52 3.02
N ARG A 168 -16.25 21.45 3.50
CA ARG A 168 -15.56 22.60 4.11
C ARG A 168 -15.17 23.66 3.10
N ASN A 169 -14.89 23.26 1.85
CA ASN A 169 -14.34 24.11 0.81
C ASN A 169 -15.33 24.37 -0.34
N GLU A 170 -16.64 24.19 -0.12
CA GLU A 170 -17.67 24.23 -1.16
C GLU A 170 -17.61 25.50 -2.02
N ALA A 171 -17.40 26.66 -1.38
CA ALA A 171 -17.31 27.95 -2.07
C ALA A 171 -16.06 28.10 -2.96
N SER A 172 -14.99 27.36 -2.66
CA SER A 172 -13.71 27.41 -3.38
C SER A 172 -13.66 26.44 -4.56
N ILE A 173 -14.57 25.47 -4.64
CA ILE A 173 -14.60 24.45 -5.70
C ILE A 173 -14.80 25.11 -7.07
N GLY A 174 -13.90 24.78 -8.02
CA GLY A 174 -13.93 25.35 -9.37
C GLY A 174 -13.47 26.81 -9.45
N SER A 175 -13.05 27.39 -8.32
CA SER A 175 -12.42 28.71 -8.25
C SER A 175 -10.91 28.59 -8.03
N SER A 176 -10.17 29.68 -8.28
CA SER A 176 -8.76 29.82 -7.88
C SER A 176 -8.59 30.49 -6.51
N VAL A 177 -9.69 30.79 -5.80
CA VAL A 177 -9.67 31.47 -4.50
C VAL A 177 -9.48 30.44 -3.40
N ASP A 178 -8.56 30.70 -2.47
CA ASP A 178 -8.18 29.80 -1.37
C ASP A 178 -7.77 28.39 -1.86
N CYS A 179 -7.15 28.33 -3.05
CA CYS A 179 -6.66 27.12 -3.68
C CYS A 179 -5.15 27.22 -3.92
N PHE A 180 -4.43 26.12 -3.67
CA PHE A 180 -3.04 26.00 -4.07
C PHE A 180 -2.93 25.86 -5.59
N ASN A 181 -1.96 26.57 -6.17
CA ASN A 181 -1.71 26.55 -7.61
C ASN A 181 -1.00 25.25 -8.05
N HIS A 182 -1.43 24.71 -9.18
CA HIS A 182 -0.82 23.57 -9.87
C HIS A 182 -0.34 23.98 -11.26
N ASP A 183 0.79 23.44 -11.69
CA ASP A 183 1.43 23.72 -12.98
C ASP A 183 1.65 22.40 -13.74
N SER A 184 0.97 22.24 -14.88
CA SER A 184 1.06 21.03 -15.72
C SER A 184 2.36 20.94 -16.51
N ALA A 185 3.15 22.03 -16.63
CA ALA A 185 4.37 22.05 -17.43
C ALA A 185 5.40 21.02 -16.96
N PHE A 186 5.42 20.72 -15.66
CA PHE A 186 6.29 19.66 -15.13
C PHE A 186 5.89 18.30 -15.68
N HIS A 187 4.60 17.95 -15.69
CA HIS A 187 4.11 16.69 -16.24
C HIS A 187 4.37 16.58 -17.74
N GLU A 188 4.13 17.66 -18.49
CA GLU A 188 4.41 17.72 -19.93
C GLU A 188 5.89 17.47 -20.25
N SER A 189 6.80 17.98 -19.39
CA SER A 189 8.23 17.73 -19.56
C SER A 189 8.63 16.26 -19.34
N LEU A 190 7.90 15.54 -18.47
CA LEU A 190 8.22 14.16 -18.09
C LEU A 190 7.97 13.15 -19.21
N SER A 191 6.99 13.38 -20.09
CA SER A 191 6.72 12.48 -21.23
C SER A 191 7.95 12.24 -22.13
N SER A 192 8.89 13.19 -22.17
CA SER A 192 10.13 13.04 -22.93
C SER A 192 11.27 12.36 -22.14
N LYS A 193 11.17 12.31 -20.81
CA LYS A 193 12.22 11.84 -19.89
C LYS A 193 11.95 10.45 -19.33
N VAL A 194 10.68 10.13 -19.05
CA VAL A 194 10.26 8.81 -18.56
C VAL A 194 10.58 7.76 -19.61
N SER A 195 11.08 6.62 -19.14
CA SER A 195 11.41 5.48 -19.99
C SER A 195 11.29 4.20 -19.18
N SER A 196 11.35 3.04 -19.83
CA SER A 196 11.29 1.72 -19.19
C SER A 196 12.36 1.51 -18.10
N ARG A 197 13.45 2.28 -18.11
CA ARG A 197 14.50 2.25 -17.06
C ARG A 197 14.06 2.90 -15.74
N HIS A 198 13.02 3.74 -15.78
CA HIS A 198 12.42 4.36 -14.61
C HIS A 198 11.28 3.53 -14.01
N SER A 199 10.77 2.53 -14.74
CA SER A 199 9.66 1.70 -14.23
C SER A 199 10.04 1.11 -12.87
N LEU A 200 9.15 1.25 -11.88
CA LEU A 200 9.38 0.69 -10.55
C LEU A 200 9.71 -0.81 -10.68
N SER A 201 10.83 -1.26 -10.12
CA SER A 201 11.27 -2.66 -10.19
C SER A 201 11.85 -3.09 -8.87
N VAL A 202 11.18 -4.03 -8.21
CA VAL A 202 11.57 -4.48 -6.87
C VAL A 202 12.81 -5.37 -6.86
N LYS A 203 13.31 -5.80 -8.03
CA LYS A 203 14.45 -6.72 -8.17
C LYS A 203 15.69 -6.28 -7.39
N ASP A 204 16.01 -4.99 -7.45
CA ASP A 204 17.18 -4.45 -6.73
C ASP A 204 16.99 -4.56 -5.20
N VAL A 205 15.76 -4.37 -4.69
CA VAL A 205 15.41 -4.55 -3.28
C VAL A 205 15.58 -6.02 -2.89
N LEU A 206 14.95 -6.94 -3.64
CA LEU A 206 14.98 -8.38 -3.35
C LEU A 206 16.40 -8.93 -3.41
N PHE A 207 17.17 -8.54 -4.43
CA PHE A 207 18.56 -8.94 -4.57
C PHE A 207 19.39 -8.46 -3.37
N SER A 208 19.20 -7.21 -2.95
CA SER A 208 19.92 -6.67 -1.80
C SER A 208 19.62 -7.44 -0.51
N CYS A 209 18.41 -7.99 -0.37
CA CYS A 209 17.94 -8.71 0.82
C CYS A 209 18.10 -10.23 0.75
N LYS A 210 18.66 -10.79 -0.32
CA LYS A 210 18.79 -12.24 -0.49
C LYS A 210 19.71 -12.89 0.55
N ASP A 211 19.34 -14.08 0.97
CA ASP A 211 20.14 -14.99 1.77
C ASP A 211 19.95 -16.42 1.25
N GLY A 212 20.83 -16.81 0.34
CA GLY A 212 20.65 -18.01 -0.48
C GLY A 212 19.33 -17.96 -1.25
N SER A 213 18.43 -18.88 -0.93
CA SER A 213 17.10 -18.98 -1.55
C SER A 213 15.98 -18.30 -0.75
N LYS A 214 16.32 -17.60 0.33
CA LYS A 214 15.39 -16.84 1.18
C LYS A 214 15.67 -15.34 1.11
N LEU A 215 14.81 -14.55 1.75
CA LEU A 215 15.07 -13.14 2.02
C LEU A 215 15.30 -12.90 3.52
N ARG A 216 16.18 -11.96 3.87
CA ARG A 216 16.57 -11.67 5.26
C ARG A 216 15.46 -11.03 6.09
N HIS A 217 14.57 -10.28 5.46
CA HIS A 217 13.48 -9.53 6.08
C HIS A 217 12.14 -9.96 5.50
N GLU A 218 11.10 -10.01 6.35
CA GLU A 218 9.71 -10.26 5.94
C GLU A 218 9.18 -9.13 5.05
N MET A 219 9.54 -7.89 5.36
CA MET A 219 9.13 -6.72 4.58
C MET A 219 9.64 -6.75 3.12
N ALA A 220 10.80 -7.35 2.84
CA ALA A 220 11.25 -7.57 1.47
C ALA A 220 10.35 -8.57 0.71
N ILE A 221 9.77 -9.54 1.40
CA ILE A 221 8.77 -10.47 0.84
C ILE A 221 7.44 -9.72 0.63
N GLU A 222 7.02 -8.87 1.57
CA GLU A 222 5.85 -7.99 1.42
C GLU A 222 5.98 -7.12 0.17
N VAL A 223 7.15 -6.51 -0.08
CA VAL A 223 7.42 -5.74 -1.31
C VAL A 223 7.19 -6.59 -2.57
N ALA A 224 7.70 -7.82 -2.61
CA ALA A 224 7.51 -8.73 -3.74
C ALA A 224 6.03 -9.10 -3.95
N VAL A 225 5.30 -9.36 -2.86
CA VAL A 225 3.87 -9.69 -2.91
C VAL A 225 3.07 -8.48 -3.37
N MET A 226 3.34 -7.29 -2.84
CA MET A 226 2.66 -6.05 -3.24
C MET A 226 2.89 -5.70 -4.71
N ASP A 227 4.11 -5.86 -5.23
CA ASP A 227 4.42 -5.68 -6.65
C ASP A 227 3.66 -6.69 -7.53
N MET A 228 3.67 -7.97 -7.14
CA MET A 228 2.96 -9.03 -7.88
C MET A 228 1.45 -8.79 -7.89
N LEU A 229 0.84 -8.53 -6.73
CA LEU A 229 -0.61 -8.31 -6.61
C LEU A 229 -1.07 -7.04 -7.35
N SER A 230 -0.20 -6.04 -7.49
CA SER A 230 -0.54 -4.78 -8.15
C SER A 230 -0.41 -4.85 -9.67
N ARG A 231 0.44 -5.75 -10.20
CA ARG A 231 0.68 -5.90 -11.66
C ARG A 231 0.03 -7.12 -12.28
N CYS A 232 -0.04 -8.24 -11.57
CA CYS A 232 -0.48 -9.52 -12.11
C CYS A 232 -1.97 -9.73 -11.86
N LYS A 233 -2.74 -9.84 -12.95
CA LYS A 233 -4.17 -10.14 -12.88
C LYS A 233 -4.46 -11.60 -12.49
N GLU A 234 -3.48 -12.49 -12.62
CA GLU A 234 -3.63 -13.93 -12.36
C GLU A 234 -2.47 -14.44 -11.49
N SER A 235 -2.39 -13.95 -10.25
CA SER A 235 -1.40 -14.42 -9.28
C SER A 235 -1.85 -15.72 -8.58
N ILE A 236 -0.92 -16.41 -7.91
CA ILE A 236 -1.24 -17.55 -7.04
C ILE A 236 -2.21 -17.19 -5.90
N PHE A 237 -2.24 -15.91 -5.52
CA PHE A 237 -3.16 -15.36 -4.52
C PHE A 237 -4.49 -14.89 -5.14
N GLY A 238 -4.65 -14.97 -6.47
CA GLY A 238 -5.81 -14.47 -7.20
C GLY A 238 -5.68 -13.03 -7.71
N ARG A 239 -6.82 -12.45 -8.13
CA ARG A 239 -6.97 -11.08 -8.63
C ARG A 239 -7.60 -10.19 -7.56
N TRP A 240 -7.03 -9.00 -7.35
CA TRP A 240 -7.49 -8.06 -6.32
C TRP A 240 -7.55 -6.63 -6.83
N ASP A 241 -8.65 -5.94 -6.54
CA ASP A 241 -8.84 -4.55 -6.97
C ASP A 241 -8.14 -3.58 -6.03
N TYR A 242 -8.18 -3.89 -4.73
CA TYR A 242 -7.49 -3.17 -3.66
C TYR A 242 -6.54 -4.11 -2.91
N VAL A 243 -5.32 -3.64 -2.67
CA VAL A 243 -4.32 -4.28 -1.80
C VAL A 243 -3.57 -3.22 -1.01
N SER A 244 -3.27 -3.53 0.25
CA SER A 244 -2.46 -2.71 1.15
C SER A 244 -1.66 -3.63 2.07
N HIS A 245 -0.48 -3.16 2.48
CA HIS A 245 0.32 -3.82 3.51
C HIS A 245 0.09 -3.17 4.88
N GLN A 246 0.43 -3.91 5.95
CA GLN A 246 0.47 -3.41 7.33
C GLN A 246 -0.85 -2.77 7.82
N VAL A 247 -1.99 -3.38 7.47
CA VAL A 247 -3.33 -2.88 7.80
C VAL A 247 -3.72 -3.25 9.23
N ALA A 248 -4.20 -2.26 9.98
CA ALA A 248 -4.65 -2.44 11.37
C ALA A 248 -5.72 -3.53 11.51
N ALA A 249 -5.49 -4.49 12.41
CA ALA A 249 -6.28 -5.71 12.55
C ALA A 249 -6.61 -6.04 14.02
N SER A 250 -6.85 -5.01 14.82
CA SER A 250 -7.24 -5.14 16.23
C SER A 250 -7.99 -3.88 16.71
N PRO A 251 -8.71 -3.96 17.84
CA PRO A 251 -9.34 -2.79 18.43
C PRO A 251 -8.32 -1.68 18.69
N PHE A 252 -8.77 -0.43 18.65
CA PHE A 252 -7.88 0.71 18.80
C PHE A 252 -7.16 0.68 20.16
N LYS A 253 -5.84 0.76 20.10
CA LYS A 253 -4.88 0.73 21.22
C LYS A 253 -3.62 1.50 20.78
N PRO A 254 -2.65 1.79 21.67
CA PRO A 254 -1.45 2.53 21.26
C PRO A 254 -0.78 1.87 20.05
N ILE A 255 -0.32 2.68 19.09
CA ILE A 255 0.11 2.23 17.75
C ILE A 255 1.19 1.16 17.82
N ASP A 256 2.12 1.26 18.76
CA ASP A 256 3.22 0.31 18.94
C ASP A 256 2.75 -1.10 19.39
N TYR A 257 1.50 -1.25 19.85
CA TYR A 257 0.89 -2.52 20.25
C TYR A 257 -0.20 -3.00 19.29
N MET A 258 -0.43 -2.28 18.19
CA MET A 258 -1.43 -2.66 17.20
C MET A 258 -1.02 -3.90 16.43
N ASP A 259 -1.93 -4.86 16.35
CA ASP A 259 -1.80 -5.97 15.42
C ASP A 259 -2.06 -5.46 14.00
N LYS A 260 -1.24 -5.90 13.05
CA LYS A 260 -1.35 -5.53 11.64
C LYS A 260 -1.32 -6.80 10.79
N MET A 261 -2.20 -6.86 9.80
CA MET A 261 -2.12 -7.84 8.72
C MET A 261 -0.98 -7.45 7.79
N ASP A 262 -0.10 -8.38 7.47
CA ASP A 262 1.02 -8.12 6.56
C ASP A 262 0.49 -7.66 5.20
N VAL A 263 -0.50 -8.38 4.63
CA VAL A 263 -1.24 -7.93 3.44
C VAL A 263 -2.73 -8.12 3.62
N PHE A 264 -3.50 -7.07 3.31
CA PHE A 264 -4.94 -7.08 3.25
C PHE A 264 -5.43 -6.58 1.88
N GLY A 265 -6.56 -7.10 1.41
CA GLY A 265 -7.12 -6.66 0.15
C GLY A 265 -8.58 -7.03 -0.02
N TYR A 266 -9.17 -6.57 -1.12
CA TYR A 266 -10.48 -7.01 -1.56
C TYR A 266 -10.61 -6.97 -3.08
N ARG A 267 -11.51 -7.79 -3.61
CA ARG A 267 -11.90 -7.78 -5.02
C ARG A 267 -13.39 -7.58 -5.16
N LYS A 268 -13.80 -6.89 -6.20
CA LYS A 268 -15.17 -6.58 -6.56
C LYS A 268 -15.69 -7.60 -7.57
N ILE A 269 -17.01 -7.69 -7.67
CA ILE A 269 -17.64 -8.40 -8.79
C ILE A 269 -17.38 -7.59 -10.06
N GLU A 270 -16.90 -8.26 -11.10
CA GLU A 270 -16.56 -7.60 -12.36
C GLU A 270 -17.75 -6.79 -12.93
N GLY A 271 -17.51 -5.52 -13.24
CA GLY A 271 -18.54 -4.58 -13.70
C GLY A 271 -19.34 -3.89 -12.58
N PHE A 272 -19.10 -4.21 -11.31
CA PHE A 272 -19.83 -3.65 -10.17
C PHE A 272 -18.92 -3.08 -9.09
N GLY A 273 -19.46 -2.16 -8.27
CA GLY A 273 -18.78 -1.63 -7.08
C GLY A 273 -18.74 -2.61 -5.89
N THR A 274 -19.50 -3.70 -5.96
CA THR A 274 -19.76 -4.62 -4.85
C THR A 274 -18.58 -5.53 -4.56
N ILE A 275 -18.14 -5.57 -3.30
CA ILE A 275 -17.07 -6.46 -2.84
C ILE A 275 -17.54 -7.93 -2.91
N SER A 276 -16.71 -8.77 -3.51
CA SER A 276 -16.90 -10.21 -3.67
C SER A 276 -16.13 -11.01 -2.62
N LYS A 277 -14.83 -10.70 -2.46
CA LYS A 277 -13.95 -11.37 -1.49
C LYS A 277 -13.00 -10.40 -0.81
N TYR A 278 -12.56 -10.77 0.38
CA TYR A 278 -11.47 -10.19 1.14
C TYR A 278 -10.26 -11.12 1.14
N LEU A 279 -9.07 -10.52 1.17
CA LEU A 279 -7.77 -11.19 1.20
C LEU A 279 -7.09 -10.91 2.55
N THR A 280 -6.47 -11.94 3.11
CA THR A 280 -5.38 -11.77 4.08
C THR A 280 -4.22 -12.67 3.73
N ILE A 281 -2.99 -12.14 3.79
CA ILE A 281 -1.75 -12.92 3.67
C ILE A 281 -0.89 -12.60 4.88
N GLU A 282 -0.49 -13.64 5.61
CA GLU A 282 0.49 -13.55 6.68
C GLU A 282 1.83 -14.11 6.17
N ILE A 283 2.91 -13.38 6.42
CA ILE A 283 4.22 -13.63 5.83
C ILE A 283 5.22 -14.03 6.92
N LYS A 284 6.01 -15.07 6.63
CA LYS A 284 7.16 -15.46 7.45
C LYS A 284 8.37 -15.67 6.57
N LYS A 285 9.50 -15.10 6.95
CA LYS A 285 10.74 -15.28 6.16
C LYS A 285 11.32 -16.68 6.29
N ASP A 286 11.04 -17.37 7.39
CA ASP A 286 11.54 -18.70 7.69
C ASP A 286 10.43 -19.76 7.58
N ALA A 287 10.76 -21.00 7.97
CA ALA A 287 9.77 -22.06 8.04
C ALA A 287 8.65 -21.68 9.01
N ALA A 288 7.41 -21.88 8.59
CA ALA A 288 6.25 -21.59 9.40
C ALA A 288 6.24 -22.41 10.70
N LYS A 289 5.68 -21.80 11.74
CA LYS A 289 5.42 -22.42 13.05
C LYS A 289 3.90 -22.43 13.31
N LYS A 290 3.46 -23.11 14.38
CA LYS A 290 2.01 -23.21 14.67
C LYS A 290 1.36 -21.85 15.04
N ASP A 291 2.13 -20.93 15.59
CA ASP A 291 1.69 -19.58 15.95
C ASP A 291 1.20 -18.77 14.75
N VAL A 292 1.84 -18.88 13.58
CA VAL A 292 1.39 -18.17 12.36
C VAL A 292 -0.01 -18.63 11.91
N ILE A 293 -0.36 -19.90 12.14
CA ILE A 293 -1.72 -20.41 11.89
C ILE A 293 -2.73 -19.66 12.77
N ASN A 294 -2.45 -19.57 14.08
CA ASN A 294 -3.33 -18.91 15.04
C ASN A 294 -3.45 -17.41 14.76
N GLN A 295 -2.35 -16.76 14.40
CA GLN A 295 -2.32 -15.35 14.02
C GLN A 295 -3.18 -15.10 12.77
N THR A 296 -3.03 -15.93 11.74
CA THR A 296 -3.83 -15.80 10.52
C THR A 296 -5.31 -16.03 10.79
N MET A 297 -5.66 -17.02 11.61
CA MET A 297 -7.05 -17.28 11.99
C MET A 297 -7.66 -16.12 12.81
N LYS A 298 -6.87 -15.43 13.65
CA LYS A 298 -7.28 -14.19 14.32
C LYS A 298 -7.67 -13.12 13.29
N TYR A 299 -6.90 -12.97 12.21
CA TYR A 299 -7.20 -12.01 11.15
C TYR A 299 -8.41 -12.42 10.30
N VAL A 300 -8.60 -13.72 10.04
CA VAL A 300 -9.81 -14.23 9.39
C VAL A 300 -11.05 -13.88 10.23
N ASP A 301 -11.00 -14.09 11.55
CA ASP A 301 -12.10 -13.74 12.45
C ASP A 301 -12.33 -12.23 12.52
N TRP A 302 -11.25 -11.43 12.52
CA TRP A 302 -11.33 -9.96 12.45
C TRP A 302 -12.00 -9.48 11.15
N ILE A 303 -11.58 -10.00 9.99
CA ILE A 303 -12.16 -9.64 8.69
C ILE A 303 -13.64 -10.00 8.66
N ASN A 304 -13.99 -11.16 9.20
CA ASN A 304 -15.39 -11.61 9.26
C ASN A 304 -16.29 -10.65 10.04
N GLN A 305 -15.78 -10.12 11.16
CA GLN A 305 -16.51 -9.22 12.04
C GLN A 305 -16.58 -7.79 11.48
N GLU A 306 -15.46 -7.29 10.96
CA GLU A 306 -15.31 -5.87 10.59
C GLU A 306 -15.68 -5.55 9.14
N TYR A 307 -15.73 -6.56 8.26
CA TYR A 307 -15.91 -6.36 6.82
C TYR A 307 -16.92 -7.34 6.18
N ALA A 308 -16.88 -8.63 6.52
CA ALA A 308 -17.71 -9.64 5.83
C ALA A 308 -19.08 -9.90 6.47
N TYR A 309 -19.45 -9.17 7.52
CA TYR A 309 -20.76 -9.24 8.19
C TYR A 309 -21.19 -10.67 8.58
N GLY A 310 -20.22 -11.51 8.98
CA GLY A 310 -20.48 -12.89 9.37
C GLY A 310 -20.45 -13.93 8.24
N ASP A 311 -20.25 -13.53 6.98
CA ASP A 311 -20.10 -14.45 5.85
C ASP A 311 -18.62 -14.80 5.60
N TYR A 312 -18.14 -15.84 6.30
CA TYR A 312 -16.79 -16.36 6.10
C TYR A 312 -16.52 -16.80 4.66
N SER A 313 -17.54 -17.13 3.85
CA SER A 313 -17.31 -17.48 2.44
C SER A 313 -16.64 -16.35 1.68
N MET A 314 -16.74 -15.10 2.14
CA MET A 314 -16.10 -13.96 1.51
C MET A 314 -14.58 -13.90 1.72
N ILE A 315 -13.98 -14.75 2.54
CA ILE A 315 -12.57 -14.61 2.95
C ILE A 315 -11.68 -15.63 2.24
N GLU A 316 -10.59 -15.15 1.63
CA GLU A 316 -9.48 -15.96 1.15
C GLU A 316 -8.23 -15.65 2.00
N ALA A 317 -7.66 -16.68 2.62
CA ALA A 317 -6.55 -16.54 3.55
C ALA A 317 -5.33 -17.35 3.08
N PHE A 318 -4.15 -16.76 3.23
CA PHE A 318 -2.90 -17.38 2.85
C PHE A 318 -1.84 -17.19 3.93
N ILE A 319 -0.97 -18.19 4.07
CA ILE A 319 0.30 -18.04 4.78
C ILE A 319 1.41 -18.24 3.77
N LEU A 320 2.35 -17.30 3.73
CA LEU A 320 3.52 -17.33 2.88
C LEU A 320 4.76 -17.58 3.74
N ALA A 321 5.49 -18.66 3.49
CA ALA A 321 6.68 -19.01 4.27
C ALA A 321 7.76 -19.68 3.42
N SER A 322 9.00 -19.79 3.93
CA SER A 322 10.05 -20.49 3.17
C SER A 322 9.82 -22.01 3.12
N ASP A 323 9.13 -22.54 4.14
CA ASP A 323 8.79 -23.96 4.24
C ASP A 323 7.64 -24.19 5.23
N PHE A 324 6.99 -25.35 5.16
CA PHE A 324 5.95 -25.77 6.10
C PHE A 324 6.22 -27.20 6.60
N PRO A 325 6.66 -27.36 7.86
CA PRO A 325 6.82 -28.68 8.46
C PRO A 325 5.48 -29.44 8.51
N GLU A 326 5.53 -30.78 8.38
CA GLU A 326 4.33 -31.63 8.37
C GLU A 326 3.42 -31.41 9.61
N HIS A 327 4.00 -31.17 10.77
CA HIS A 327 3.25 -30.92 12.01
C HIS A 327 2.51 -29.55 12.01
N VAL A 328 2.93 -28.59 11.19
CA VAL A 328 2.24 -27.31 10.98
C VAL A 328 1.08 -27.50 10.01
N VAL A 329 1.30 -28.26 8.93
CA VAL A 329 0.27 -28.64 7.96
C VAL A 329 -0.88 -29.38 8.65
N LYS A 330 -0.57 -30.41 9.44
CA LYS A 330 -1.55 -31.15 10.26
C LYS A 330 -2.29 -30.23 11.22
N TYR A 331 -1.58 -29.34 11.91
CA TYR A 331 -2.21 -28.39 12.83
C TYR A 331 -3.20 -27.46 12.12
N ARG A 332 -2.84 -26.96 10.93
CA ARG A 332 -3.75 -26.18 10.07
C ARG A 332 -5.01 -26.99 9.72
N ASP A 333 -4.87 -28.26 9.35
CA ASP A 333 -6.02 -29.12 9.02
C ASP A 333 -6.92 -29.38 10.24
N GLU A 334 -6.35 -29.41 11.44
CA GLU A 334 -7.07 -29.60 12.69
C GLU A 334 -7.87 -28.36 13.13
N VAL A 335 -7.33 -27.14 12.96
CA VAL A 335 -7.87 -25.92 13.61
C VAL A 335 -8.46 -24.88 12.65
N CYS A 336 -8.16 -24.95 11.35
CA CYS A 336 -8.58 -23.93 10.37
C CYS A 336 -9.92 -24.24 9.74
N ALA A 337 -10.94 -24.43 10.59
CA ALA A 337 -12.33 -24.54 10.19
C ALA A 337 -13.20 -23.51 10.94
N ARG A 338 -14.16 -22.93 10.23
CA ARG A 338 -15.20 -22.07 10.83
C ARG A 338 -16.57 -22.51 10.31
N ASN A 339 -17.44 -22.93 11.22
CA ASN A 339 -18.84 -23.21 10.90
C ASN A 339 -19.66 -21.93 11.04
N TYR A 340 -20.48 -21.62 10.05
CA TYR A 340 -21.32 -20.42 10.04
C TYR A 340 -22.64 -20.68 9.32
N MET A 341 -23.59 -19.76 9.50
CA MET A 341 -24.89 -19.82 8.84
C MET A 341 -24.96 -18.79 7.72
N LYS A 342 -25.37 -19.23 6.53
CA LYS A 342 -25.63 -18.38 5.38
C LYS A 342 -27.13 -18.25 5.13
N GLY A 343 -27.58 -17.01 4.91
CA GLY A 343 -29.00 -16.70 4.76
C GLY A 343 -29.79 -16.76 6.07
N ARG A 344 -30.91 -16.04 6.13
CA ARG A 344 -31.80 -16.04 7.31
C ARG A 344 -32.96 -17.01 7.18
N ARG A 345 -33.52 -17.18 5.98
CA ARG A 345 -34.69 -18.03 5.67
C ARG A 345 -34.63 -18.50 4.20
N PRO A 346 -34.23 -19.77 3.92
CA PRO A 346 -33.71 -20.76 4.88
C PRO A 346 -32.32 -20.36 5.38
N ALA A 347 -31.98 -20.80 6.59
CA ALA A 347 -30.62 -20.72 7.09
C ALA A 347 -29.86 -21.99 6.64
N ILE A 348 -28.74 -21.81 5.96
CA ILE A 348 -27.91 -22.88 5.41
C ILE A 348 -26.64 -22.97 6.25
N SER A 349 -26.31 -24.15 6.77
CA SER A 349 -25.05 -24.36 7.48
C SER A 349 -23.93 -24.55 6.46
N GLU A 350 -22.85 -23.78 6.60
CA GLU A 350 -21.64 -23.90 5.79
C GLU A 350 -20.39 -23.99 6.68
N THR A 351 -19.30 -24.49 6.10
CA THR A 351 -17.99 -24.58 6.77
C THR A 351 -16.94 -23.94 5.88
N TRP A 352 -16.21 -22.98 6.43
CA TRP A 352 -15.06 -22.36 5.79
C TRP A 352 -13.78 -23.10 6.17
N THR A 353 -12.93 -23.39 5.18
CA THR A 353 -11.62 -24.07 5.34
C THR A 353 -10.55 -23.46 4.43
N ASN A 354 -10.76 -22.25 3.92
CA ASN A 354 -9.98 -21.66 2.82
C ASN A 354 -8.69 -20.96 3.30
N LEU A 355 -7.89 -21.64 4.11
CA LEU A 355 -6.52 -21.24 4.44
C LEU A 355 -5.52 -22.03 3.60
N LYS A 356 -4.81 -21.34 2.72
CA LYS A 356 -3.80 -21.93 1.81
C LYS A 356 -2.38 -21.66 2.31
N LEU A 357 -1.49 -22.63 2.14
CA LEU A 357 -0.09 -22.53 2.53
C LEU A 357 0.76 -22.39 1.26
N ILE A 358 1.49 -21.28 1.13
CA ILE A 358 2.29 -20.94 -0.05
C ILE A 358 3.76 -20.90 0.34
N LYS A 359 4.59 -21.72 -0.29
CA LYS A 359 6.04 -21.64 -0.18
C LYS A 359 6.58 -20.56 -1.10
N TYR A 360 7.57 -19.81 -0.64
CA TYR A 360 8.33 -18.90 -1.49
C TYR A 360 9.78 -19.37 -1.63
N LYS A 361 10.39 -19.02 -2.76
CA LYS A 361 11.82 -19.19 -2.99
C LYS A 361 12.37 -18.03 -3.81
N TYR A 362 13.48 -17.42 -3.39
CA TYR A 362 14.19 -16.46 -4.23
C TYR A 362 14.86 -17.17 -5.41
N ASN A 363 14.54 -16.70 -6.62
CA ASN A 363 15.07 -17.23 -7.86
C ASN A 363 16.15 -16.27 -8.40
N GLU A 364 17.40 -16.71 -8.35
CA GLU A 364 18.54 -15.89 -8.76
C GLU A 364 18.55 -15.57 -10.27
N LEU A 365 17.92 -16.41 -11.10
CA LEU A 365 17.88 -16.20 -12.55
C LEU A 365 16.90 -15.09 -12.92
N THR A 366 15.74 -15.04 -12.26
CA THR A 366 14.70 -14.04 -12.55
C THR A 366 14.87 -12.77 -11.71
N GLY A 367 15.52 -12.88 -10.55
CA GLY A 367 15.62 -11.83 -9.54
C GLY A 367 14.33 -11.62 -8.74
N MET A 368 13.41 -12.59 -8.79
CA MET A 368 12.06 -12.53 -8.20
C MET A 368 11.81 -13.72 -7.28
N LEU A 369 10.66 -13.73 -6.60
CA LEU A 369 10.21 -14.88 -5.82
C LEU A 369 9.38 -15.82 -6.69
N ASP A 370 9.68 -17.11 -6.62
CA ASP A 370 8.81 -18.19 -7.08
C ASP A 370 7.88 -18.60 -5.95
N PHE A 371 6.64 -18.97 -6.29
CA PHE A 371 5.60 -19.35 -5.35
C PHE A 371 5.04 -20.73 -5.68
N GLU A 372 4.83 -21.56 -4.66
CA GLU A 372 4.27 -22.90 -4.79
C GLU A 372 3.21 -23.13 -3.71
N GLN A 373 2.01 -23.54 -4.10
CA GLN A 373 0.96 -23.92 -3.15
C GLN A 373 1.13 -25.38 -2.74
N LEU A 374 1.02 -25.65 -1.44
CA LEU A 374 0.99 -27.00 -0.86
C LEU A 374 -0.37 -27.71 -1.00
#